data_AF-A0A6L3F1Y6-F1
#
_entry.id   AF-A0A6L3F1Y6-F1
#
_cell.length_a   1.000
_cell.length_b   1.000
_cell.length_c   1.000
_cell.angle_alpha   90.00
_cell.angle_beta   90.00
_cell.angle_gamma   90.00
#
_symmetry.space_group_name_H-M   'P 1'
#
loop_
_entity.id
_entity.type
_entity.pdbx_description
1 polymer ?
#
loop_
_entity_poly.entity_id
_entity_poly.type
_entity_poly.pdbx_seq_one_letter_code
_entity_poly.pdbx_strand_id
1 'polypeptide(L)'
;KNAGNGESGYPKWQEAARYYLKSQGVNESIWNSLPSLSDKDNDIRSRPLFANSLDADILVSVHTNGGGGYGPEAWYDPSNGLPVQSLSLANSIYNNVLSFAKEYNPVWDKYPDRGVRDTESYNNPLGELSLSDMPAAIIEVAFHDTEYPDNAALQDDAFKRGAALSICNGILEYFEEAGTCEKPLLIDQGHNNWYSLASGDEWSYSGFASALSTDGYDIEETTSFPITYEELSSHAAYIIPLAQISPTSQEIQAMQQYVADGGGLLLIADWGGTFSDPSQSLANVFGVNLDANIVYDYDDYVGGQYYWVTYDNGNFSSHTIMSGLNRVQSYASTAMLPGSASPLIVTDYDASPPNRAVAVSLHYGQGRVVILGDSNYHFDENNSYPNTGLNIDDNEQFAINIVDWLVGKSITQAPQANVAFFDDGESGGANWVYDSSWSLVNVDSFNLNQLNNINHAWTDSPIGNYSNNSNVSLTSISIDASTLSNPYLSFLTQYDFEAGNDYGYVEVSKDDGSTWVNVATFTGTNMDWHLEQVGLSNFARTDNLQIRFRLFSNGSIVNDGWYIDNVKIFEVPLNLSQHIYLPMIGNSVGVTNNWTITRIERPNDYFDPLDTGEERK
;
A
#
# COMPACT_ATOMS: atom_id res chain seq x y z
N LYS A 1 10.76 -23.62 8.32
CA LYS A 1 9.71 -24.26 7.48
C LYS A 1 9.61 -25.80 7.64
N ASN A 2 10.66 -26.53 8.04
CA ASN A 2 10.62 -28.01 8.21
C ASN A 2 10.03 -28.53 9.55
N ALA A 3 9.10 -27.80 10.16
CA ALA A 3 8.55 -28.14 11.49
C ALA A 3 7.44 -29.22 11.45
N GLY A 4 7.13 -29.74 10.27
CA GLY A 4 5.97 -30.61 10.04
C GLY A 4 4.66 -29.82 9.99
N ASN A 5 3.55 -30.55 10.00
CA ASN A 5 2.19 -29.99 10.00
C ASN A 5 1.69 -29.82 11.44
N GLY A 6 0.81 -28.85 11.66
CA GLY A 6 0.09 -28.63 12.90
C GLY A 6 -1.29 -29.30 12.88
N GLU A 7 -2.16 -28.88 13.80
CA GLU A 7 -3.42 -29.58 14.10
C GLU A 7 -4.46 -29.40 13.00
N SER A 8 -4.41 -28.28 12.26
CA SER A 8 -5.27 -28.06 11.11
C SER A 8 -4.75 -28.74 9.83
N GLY A 9 -3.59 -29.39 9.89
CA GLY A 9 -2.94 -30.08 8.78
C GLY A 9 -2.06 -29.17 7.92
N TYR A 10 -2.00 -27.87 8.19
CA TYR A 10 -1.08 -26.92 7.55
C TYR A 10 0.30 -26.96 8.21
N PRO A 11 1.37 -26.49 7.54
CA PRO A 11 2.68 -26.38 8.15
C PRO A 11 2.67 -25.57 9.47
N LYS A 12 3.30 -26.08 10.53
CA LYS A 12 3.30 -25.43 11.86
C LYS A 12 3.75 -23.96 11.87
N TRP A 13 4.61 -23.57 10.92
CA TRP A 13 5.08 -22.19 10.81
C TRP A 13 4.00 -21.22 10.31
N GLN A 14 2.89 -21.73 9.77
CA GLN A 14 1.70 -20.96 9.40
C GLN A 14 0.65 -20.93 10.51
N GLU A 15 0.69 -21.89 11.44
CA GLU A 15 -0.33 -22.04 12.49
C GLU A 15 0.11 -21.47 13.87
N ALA A 16 1.42 -21.38 14.13
CA ALA A 16 1.94 -21.11 15.48
C ALA A 16 3.09 -20.09 15.46
N ALA A 17 2.92 -19.01 16.26
CA ALA A 17 3.84 -17.89 16.39
C ALA A 17 5.28 -18.34 16.67
N ARG A 18 5.49 -19.29 17.58
CA ARG A 18 6.81 -19.82 17.91
C ARG A 18 7.53 -20.39 16.69
N TYR A 19 6.83 -21.17 15.89
CA TYR A 19 7.42 -21.81 14.71
C TYR A 19 7.62 -20.83 13.57
N TYR A 20 6.73 -19.84 13.45
CA TYR A 20 6.90 -18.71 12.56
C TYR A 20 8.17 -17.93 12.90
N LEU A 21 8.31 -17.46 14.14
CA LEU A 21 9.46 -16.69 14.62
C LEU A 21 10.78 -17.45 14.46
N LYS A 22 10.79 -18.75 14.79
CA LYS A 22 11.93 -19.62 14.52
C LYS A 22 12.32 -19.64 13.05
N SER A 23 11.33 -19.65 12.15
CA SER A 23 11.59 -19.67 10.71
C SER A 23 12.13 -18.35 10.16
N GLN A 24 11.87 -17.24 10.86
CA GLN A 24 12.42 -15.91 10.56
C GLN A 24 13.81 -15.69 11.17
N GLY A 25 14.39 -16.70 11.85
CA GLY A 25 15.70 -16.57 12.49
C GLY A 25 15.70 -15.74 13.77
N VAL A 26 14.54 -15.50 14.37
CA VAL A 26 14.42 -14.81 15.67
C VAL A 26 15.15 -15.60 16.75
N ASN A 27 15.74 -14.89 17.72
CA ASN A 27 16.53 -15.48 18.80
C ASN A 27 15.73 -16.57 19.57
N GLU A 28 16.37 -17.70 19.86
CA GLU A 28 15.74 -18.83 20.56
C GLU A 28 15.15 -18.45 21.92
N SER A 29 15.75 -17.49 22.63
CA SER A 29 15.23 -17.01 23.91
C SER A 29 13.83 -16.37 23.83
N ILE A 30 13.37 -15.99 22.63
CA ILE A 30 12.03 -15.43 22.40
C ILE A 30 11.03 -16.55 22.10
N TRP A 31 11.27 -17.38 21.08
CA TRP A 31 10.34 -18.42 20.65
C TRP A 31 10.43 -19.72 21.47
N ASN A 32 11.47 -19.88 22.29
CA ASN A 32 11.68 -21.03 23.18
C ASN A 32 12.12 -20.58 24.57
N SER A 33 11.53 -19.49 25.07
CA SER A 33 11.96 -18.81 26.31
C SER A 33 12.12 -19.72 27.52
N LEU A 34 11.30 -20.79 27.62
CA LEU A 34 11.43 -21.83 28.63
C LEU A 34 11.39 -23.21 27.97
N PRO A 35 12.55 -23.79 27.59
CA PRO A 35 12.61 -25.06 26.86
C PRO A 35 12.01 -26.27 27.61
N SER A 36 11.77 -26.14 28.92
CA SER A 36 11.10 -27.15 29.73
C SER A 36 9.58 -27.15 29.62
N LEU A 37 8.98 -26.07 29.11
CA LEU A 37 7.54 -25.97 28.89
C LEU A 37 7.13 -26.66 27.58
N SER A 38 5.81 -26.85 27.42
CA SER A 38 5.27 -27.39 26.18
C SER A 38 5.49 -26.43 25.01
N ASP A 39 5.32 -26.95 23.79
CA ASP A 39 5.33 -26.13 22.58
C ASP A 39 4.22 -25.06 22.61
N LYS A 40 3.03 -25.43 23.12
CA LYS A 40 1.86 -24.54 23.27
C LYS A 40 2.17 -23.38 24.20
N ASP A 41 2.77 -23.67 25.36
CA ASP A 41 3.12 -22.62 26.32
C ASP A 41 4.20 -21.70 25.76
N ASN A 42 5.21 -22.26 25.07
CA ASN A 42 6.23 -21.43 24.42
C ASN A 42 5.67 -20.63 23.23
N ASP A 43 4.64 -21.13 22.54
CA ASP A 43 3.92 -20.38 21.50
C ASP A 43 3.25 -19.13 22.07
N ILE A 44 2.42 -19.30 23.10
CA ILE A 44 1.73 -18.22 23.80
C ILE A 44 2.72 -17.18 24.30
N ARG A 45 3.79 -17.63 24.98
CA ARG A 45 4.82 -16.74 25.55
C ARG A 45 5.62 -15.99 24.47
N SER A 46 5.79 -16.58 23.29
CA SER A 46 6.62 -15.98 22.25
C SER A 46 6.03 -14.69 21.67
N ARG A 47 4.71 -14.53 21.70
CA ARG A 47 3.99 -13.37 21.16
C ARG A 47 4.36 -12.06 21.87
N PRO A 48 4.14 -11.91 23.21
CA PRO A 48 4.54 -10.71 23.93
C PRO A 48 6.07 -10.54 23.98
N LEU A 49 6.85 -11.62 24.10
CA LEU A 49 8.30 -11.51 24.12
C LEU A 49 8.88 -11.00 22.80
N PHE A 50 8.26 -11.36 21.68
CA PHE A 50 8.64 -10.83 20.38
C PHE A 50 8.25 -9.35 20.27
N ALA A 51 7.04 -8.97 20.69
CA ALA A 51 6.62 -7.58 20.74
C ALA A 51 7.60 -6.73 21.57
N ASN A 52 7.99 -7.18 22.77
CA ASN A 52 8.98 -6.47 23.60
C ASN A 52 10.33 -6.33 22.88
N SER A 53 10.76 -7.34 22.12
CA SER A 53 12.02 -7.28 21.37
C SER A 53 12.03 -6.26 20.22
N LEU A 54 10.84 -5.85 19.77
CA LEU A 54 10.64 -4.82 18.75
C LEU A 54 10.43 -3.44 19.36
N ASP A 55 10.37 -3.32 20.70
CA ASP A 55 10.00 -2.09 21.41
C ASP A 55 8.65 -1.53 20.93
N ALA A 56 7.67 -2.43 20.67
CA ALA A 56 6.38 -2.03 20.12
C ALA A 56 5.55 -1.18 21.09
N ASP A 57 4.77 -0.22 20.57
CA ASP A 57 4.00 0.72 21.38
C ASP A 57 2.81 0.06 22.12
N ILE A 58 2.18 -0.95 21.50
CA ILE A 58 1.07 -1.72 22.07
C ILE A 58 1.12 -3.18 21.59
N LEU A 59 0.41 -4.07 22.30
CA LEU A 59 0.16 -5.45 21.89
C LEU A 59 -1.34 -5.74 21.86
N VAL A 60 -1.88 -6.08 20.69
CA VAL A 60 -3.27 -6.54 20.54
C VAL A 60 -3.25 -7.97 20.04
N SER A 61 -3.85 -8.89 20.80
CA SER A 61 -4.03 -10.27 20.38
C SER A 61 -5.50 -10.49 20.00
N VAL A 62 -5.74 -10.90 18.75
CA VAL A 62 -7.09 -11.15 18.23
C VAL A 62 -7.44 -12.63 18.38
N HIS A 63 -8.60 -12.92 18.96
CA HIS A 63 -9.05 -14.27 19.29
C HIS A 63 -10.52 -14.47 18.89
N THR A 64 -10.92 -15.74 18.85
CA THR A 64 -12.33 -16.15 18.91
C THR A 64 -12.51 -17.09 20.10
N ASN A 65 -13.68 -17.05 20.72
CA ASN A 65 -13.87 -17.65 22.03
C ASN A 65 -14.67 -18.96 21.99
N GLY A 66 -14.56 -19.75 23.05
CA GLY A 66 -15.37 -20.93 23.31
C GLY A 66 -15.93 -20.93 24.74
N GLY A 67 -16.79 -21.88 25.06
CA GLY A 67 -17.43 -22.00 26.38
C GLY A 67 -18.88 -21.52 26.44
N GLY A 68 -19.60 -21.46 25.31
CA GLY A 68 -21.04 -21.22 25.24
C GLY A 68 -21.48 -19.78 25.53
N GLY A 69 -20.68 -18.79 25.14
CA GLY A 69 -20.99 -17.37 25.26
C GLY A 69 -21.56 -16.75 23.98
N TYR A 70 -21.74 -15.43 24.00
CA TYR A 70 -22.25 -14.65 22.86
C TYR A 70 -21.52 -13.30 22.81
N GLY A 71 -21.22 -12.85 21.60
CA GLY A 71 -20.70 -11.52 21.32
C GLY A 71 -19.24 -11.33 21.76
N PRO A 72 -18.71 -10.13 21.54
CA PRO A 72 -17.31 -9.86 21.86
C PRO A 72 -17.07 -9.78 23.37
N GLU A 73 -15.84 -10.06 23.78
CA GLU A 73 -15.28 -9.73 25.10
C GLU A 73 -13.81 -9.30 24.96
N ALA A 74 -13.30 -8.52 25.90
CA ALA A 74 -11.88 -8.16 25.88
C ALA A 74 -11.22 -8.44 27.23
N TRP A 75 -9.91 -8.68 27.20
CA TRP A 75 -9.11 -8.96 28.38
C TRP A 75 -7.88 -8.05 28.42
N TYR A 76 -7.51 -7.63 29.63
CA TYR A 76 -6.24 -6.95 29.91
C TYR A 76 -5.62 -7.52 31.18
N ASP A 77 -4.31 -7.34 31.35
CA ASP A 77 -3.59 -7.81 32.52
C ASP A 77 -3.11 -6.63 33.37
N PRO A 78 -3.64 -6.42 34.60
CA PRO A 78 -3.19 -5.33 35.46
C PRO A 78 -1.80 -5.59 36.08
N SER A 79 -1.31 -6.83 36.03
CA SER A 79 -0.02 -7.24 36.60
C SER A 79 1.17 -6.98 35.68
N ASN A 80 0.93 -6.59 34.40
CA ASN A 80 1.99 -6.26 33.44
C ASN A 80 2.70 -4.92 33.72
N GLY A 81 2.34 -4.22 34.80
CA GLY A 81 2.94 -2.95 35.19
C GLY A 81 2.32 -1.71 34.50
N LEU A 82 1.38 -1.90 33.57
CA LEU A 82 0.70 -0.86 32.81
C LEU A 82 -0.85 -0.96 32.90
N PRO A 83 -1.44 -1.11 34.10
CA PRO A 83 -2.86 -1.43 34.26
C PRO A 83 -3.80 -0.38 33.68
N VAL A 84 -3.45 0.91 33.76
CA VAL A 84 -4.29 2.01 33.27
C VAL A 84 -4.30 2.03 31.73
N GLN A 85 -3.12 1.88 31.13
CA GLN A 85 -2.95 1.93 29.68
C GLN A 85 -3.56 0.69 29.01
N SER A 86 -3.30 -0.51 29.55
CA SER A 86 -3.87 -1.76 29.05
C SER A 86 -5.41 -1.77 29.16
N LEU A 87 -5.97 -1.25 30.26
CA LEU A 87 -7.42 -1.08 30.40
C LEU A 87 -7.98 -0.07 29.38
N SER A 88 -7.30 1.04 29.14
CA SER A 88 -7.72 2.03 28.15
C SER A 88 -7.75 1.43 26.75
N LEU A 89 -6.67 0.75 26.34
CA LEU A 89 -6.58 0.03 25.06
C LEU A 89 -7.70 -1.00 24.89
N ALA A 90 -7.90 -1.84 25.91
CA ALA A 90 -8.95 -2.86 25.88
C ALA A 90 -10.36 -2.25 25.76
N ASN A 91 -10.65 -1.15 26.46
CA ASN A 91 -11.94 -0.46 26.35
C ASN A 91 -12.18 0.13 24.96
N SER A 92 -11.19 0.83 24.39
CA SER A 92 -11.33 1.45 23.07
C SER A 92 -11.59 0.40 21.99
N ILE A 93 -10.82 -0.68 21.98
CA ILE A 93 -11.04 -1.81 21.06
C ILE A 93 -12.40 -2.47 21.29
N TYR A 94 -12.72 -2.80 22.54
CA TYR A 94 -13.97 -3.47 22.89
C TYR A 94 -15.21 -2.68 22.46
N ASN A 95 -15.25 -1.38 22.76
CA ASN A 95 -16.40 -0.54 22.47
C ASN A 95 -16.68 -0.44 20.97
N ASN A 96 -15.63 -0.31 20.15
CA ASN A 96 -15.75 -0.27 18.70
C ASN A 96 -16.26 -1.60 18.14
N VAL A 97 -15.68 -2.72 18.58
CA VAL A 97 -16.09 -4.07 18.12
C VAL A 97 -17.52 -4.40 18.56
N LEU A 98 -17.91 -4.06 19.80
CA LEU A 98 -19.26 -4.25 20.30
C LEU A 98 -20.29 -3.44 19.52
N SER A 99 -19.99 -2.16 19.23
CA SER A 99 -20.87 -1.29 18.44
C SER A 99 -21.09 -1.87 17.05
N PHE A 100 -20.00 -2.26 16.37
CA PHE A 100 -20.07 -2.90 15.06
C PHE A 100 -20.86 -4.20 15.09
N ALA A 101 -20.58 -5.11 16.03
CA ALA A 101 -21.26 -6.40 16.10
C ALA A 101 -22.79 -6.22 16.22
N LYS A 102 -23.24 -5.27 17.05
CA LYS A 102 -24.67 -4.95 17.22
C LYS A 102 -25.30 -4.32 15.97
N GLU A 103 -24.57 -3.48 15.25
CA GLU A 103 -25.03 -2.91 13.99
C GLU A 103 -25.14 -3.99 12.90
N TYR A 104 -24.10 -4.82 12.76
CA TYR A 104 -24.05 -5.91 11.80
C TYR A 104 -25.18 -6.93 12.03
N ASN A 105 -25.41 -7.33 13.29
CA ASN A 105 -26.54 -8.19 13.64
C ASN A 105 -27.19 -7.76 14.97
N PRO A 106 -28.32 -7.03 14.91
CA PRO A 106 -29.05 -6.56 16.09
C PRO A 106 -29.55 -7.67 17.02
N VAL A 107 -29.43 -8.95 16.64
CA VAL A 107 -29.73 -10.06 17.56
C VAL A 107 -28.80 -10.08 18.77
N TRP A 108 -27.57 -9.54 18.67
CA TRP A 108 -26.64 -9.47 19.79
C TRP A 108 -27.16 -8.61 20.95
N ASP A 109 -28.07 -7.66 20.71
CA ASP A 109 -28.73 -6.89 21.77
C ASP A 109 -29.57 -7.74 22.73
N LYS A 110 -29.87 -8.99 22.37
CA LYS A 110 -30.63 -9.92 23.23
C LYS A 110 -29.75 -10.65 24.24
N TYR A 111 -28.43 -10.61 24.09
CA TYR A 111 -27.50 -11.36 24.93
C TYR A 111 -26.74 -10.43 25.90
N PRO A 112 -26.27 -10.95 27.05
CA PRO A 112 -25.54 -10.13 28.02
C PRO A 112 -24.24 -9.57 27.43
N ASP A 113 -24.02 -8.28 27.65
CA ASP A 113 -22.76 -7.61 27.43
C ASP A 113 -21.68 -8.23 28.35
N ARG A 114 -20.57 -8.69 27.76
CA ARG A 114 -19.50 -9.39 28.47
C ARG A 114 -18.40 -8.47 28.97
N GLY A 115 -18.29 -7.26 28.41
CA GLY A 115 -17.38 -6.21 28.80
C GLY A 115 -15.89 -6.52 28.62
N VAL A 116 -15.09 -5.62 29.19
CA VAL A 116 -13.65 -5.78 29.42
C VAL A 116 -13.40 -6.43 30.78
N ARG A 117 -12.50 -7.39 30.85
CA ARG A 117 -12.16 -8.16 32.05
C ARG A 117 -10.67 -8.12 32.38
N ASP A 118 -10.34 -8.16 33.67
CA ASP A 118 -8.96 -8.27 34.14
C ASP A 118 -8.58 -9.71 34.49
N THR A 119 -7.34 -10.10 34.18
CA THR A 119 -6.83 -11.45 34.46
C THR A 119 -6.76 -11.78 35.96
N GLU A 120 -6.54 -10.78 36.83
CA GLU A 120 -6.40 -10.96 38.27
C GLU A 120 -7.72 -11.31 38.97
N SER A 121 -8.77 -10.51 38.80
CA SER A 121 -10.07 -10.69 39.46
C SER A 121 -10.76 -11.99 39.02
N TYR A 122 -10.44 -12.46 37.82
CA TYR A 122 -10.94 -13.71 37.26
C TYR A 122 -10.01 -14.91 37.53
N ASN A 123 -8.87 -14.69 38.20
CA ASN A 123 -7.85 -15.72 38.47
C ASN A 123 -7.48 -16.51 37.19
N ASN A 124 -7.29 -15.78 36.08
CA ASN A 124 -7.07 -16.31 34.74
C ASN A 124 -5.79 -15.68 34.15
N PRO A 125 -4.59 -16.14 34.54
CA PRO A 125 -3.34 -15.60 34.03
C PRO A 125 -3.19 -15.92 32.53
N LEU A 126 -3.20 -14.90 31.69
CA LEU A 126 -3.07 -15.05 30.24
C LEU A 126 -1.61 -14.77 29.83
N GLY A 127 -0.96 -15.77 29.27
CA GLY A 127 0.45 -15.70 28.87
C GLY A 127 0.72 -14.70 27.75
N GLU A 128 -0.28 -14.40 26.90
CA GLU A 128 -0.19 -13.37 25.87
C GLU A 128 -0.10 -11.95 26.43
N LEU A 129 -0.55 -11.72 27.67
CA LEU A 129 -0.62 -10.39 28.28
C LEU A 129 0.42 -10.19 29.38
N SER A 130 0.56 -11.18 30.26
CA SER A 130 1.40 -11.08 31.47
C SER A 130 2.90 -10.87 31.24
N LEU A 131 3.40 -11.09 30.02
CA LEU A 131 4.80 -10.92 29.65
C LEU A 131 5.06 -9.67 28.80
N SER A 132 4.04 -8.85 28.55
CA SER A 132 4.20 -7.61 27.80
C SER A 132 4.90 -6.53 28.63
N ASP A 133 5.82 -5.80 28.02
CA ASP A 133 6.42 -4.58 28.58
C ASP A 133 5.71 -3.29 28.09
N MET A 134 4.64 -3.47 27.30
CA MET A 134 3.79 -2.42 26.73
C MET A 134 2.31 -2.61 27.11
N PRO A 135 1.42 -1.62 26.87
CA PRO A 135 -0.01 -1.80 27.01
C PRO A 135 -0.50 -2.96 26.12
N ALA A 136 -1.26 -3.89 26.71
CA ALA A 136 -1.66 -5.11 26.03
C ALA A 136 -3.12 -5.47 26.27
N ALA A 137 -3.78 -5.96 25.21
CA ALA A 137 -5.15 -6.42 25.27
C ALA A 137 -5.38 -7.67 24.39
N ILE A 138 -6.29 -8.53 24.82
CA ILE A 138 -6.92 -9.55 23.98
C ILE A 138 -8.31 -9.06 23.60
N ILE A 139 -8.69 -9.22 22.34
CA ILE A 139 -10.06 -9.08 21.88
C ILE A 139 -10.57 -10.43 21.38
N GLU A 140 -11.61 -10.93 22.03
CA GLU A 140 -12.42 -12.06 21.58
C GLU A 140 -13.54 -11.48 20.72
N VAL A 141 -13.50 -11.66 19.40
CA VAL A 141 -14.45 -10.96 18.51
C VAL A 141 -15.85 -11.59 18.50
N ALA A 142 -15.93 -12.91 18.71
CA ALA A 142 -17.17 -13.71 18.79
C ALA A 142 -16.86 -15.14 19.28
N PHE A 143 -17.90 -15.93 19.55
CA PHE A 143 -17.80 -17.33 19.99
C PHE A 143 -17.86 -18.35 18.84
N HIS A 144 -16.78 -19.10 18.58
CA HIS A 144 -16.74 -20.11 17.52
C HIS A 144 -17.53 -21.38 17.84
N ASP A 145 -17.87 -21.62 19.10
CA ASP A 145 -18.66 -22.79 19.54
C ASP A 145 -20.18 -22.50 19.61
N THR A 146 -20.59 -21.27 19.31
CA THR A 146 -21.98 -20.83 19.32
C THR A 146 -22.47 -20.64 17.89
N GLU A 147 -23.25 -21.61 17.38
CA GLU A 147 -23.65 -21.69 15.96
C GLU A 147 -24.27 -20.38 15.44
N TYR A 148 -25.20 -19.79 16.18
CA TYR A 148 -25.83 -18.51 15.84
C TYR A 148 -25.98 -17.64 17.09
N PRO A 149 -25.69 -16.32 17.01
CA PRO A 149 -25.23 -15.58 15.81
C PRO A 149 -23.72 -15.67 15.54
N ASP A 150 -22.92 -16.08 16.52
CA ASP A 150 -21.47 -15.87 16.54
C ASP A 150 -20.69 -16.63 15.46
N ASN A 151 -20.75 -17.96 15.42
CA ASN A 151 -20.01 -18.76 14.45
C ASN A 151 -20.49 -18.48 13.01
N ALA A 152 -21.79 -18.25 12.82
CA ALA A 152 -22.34 -17.81 11.54
C ALA A 152 -21.68 -16.49 11.07
N ALA A 153 -21.51 -15.52 11.97
CA ALA A 153 -20.82 -14.27 11.66
C ALA A 153 -19.32 -14.48 11.41
N LEU A 154 -18.64 -15.32 12.18
CA LEU A 154 -17.23 -15.66 11.96
C LEU A 154 -16.93 -16.32 10.62
N GLN A 155 -17.95 -16.80 9.91
CA GLN A 155 -17.81 -17.33 8.54
C GLN A 155 -18.07 -16.28 7.47
N ASP A 156 -18.71 -15.16 7.80
CA ASP A 156 -19.01 -14.06 6.90
C ASP A 156 -17.82 -13.09 6.76
N ASP A 157 -17.38 -12.85 5.53
CA ASP A 157 -16.27 -11.96 5.24
C ASP A 157 -16.59 -10.49 5.57
N ALA A 158 -17.85 -10.07 5.45
CA ALA A 158 -18.29 -8.74 5.87
C ALA A 158 -18.13 -8.55 7.38
N PHE A 159 -18.45 -9.58 8.18
CA PHE A 159 -18.23 -9.54 9.62
C PHE A 159 -16.75 -9.49 9.97
N LYS A 160 -15.93 -10.37 9.37
CA LYS A 160 -14.48 -10.41 9.61
C LYS A 160 -13.82 -9.07 9.33
N ARG A 161 -14.17 -8.44 8.19
CA ARG A 161 -13.62 -7.12 7.82
C ARG A 161 -14.10 -6.03 8.76
N GLY A 162 -15.40 -5.96 9.05
CA GLY A 162 -15.92 -4.97 9.96
C GLY A 162 -15.32 -5.10 11.37
N ALA A 163 -15.11 -6.32 11.86
CA ALA A 163 -14.42 -6.57 13.13
C ALA A 163 -12.97 -6.07 13.08
N ALA A 164 -12.23 -6.33 12.00
CA ALA A 164 -10.87 -5.82 11.83
C ALA A 164 -10.81 -4.28 11.80
N LEU A 165 -11.72 -3.64 11.05
CA LEU A 165 -11.83 -2.17 11.01
C LEU A 165 -12.19 -1.59 12.38
N SER A 166 -13.08 -2.24 13.13
CA SER A 166 -13.42 -1.83 14.49
C SER A 166 -12.27 -1.98 15.48
N ILE A 167 -11.46 -3.04 15.37
CA ILE A 167 -10.24 -3.19 16.16
C ILE A 167 -9.29 -2.03 15.85
N CYS A 168 -9.09 -1.74 14.57
CA CYS A 168 -8.23 -0.67 14.08
C CYS A 168 -8.72 0.72 14.55
N ASN A 169 -10.01 1.01 14.44
CA ASN A 169 -10.62 2.23 14.98
C ASN A 169 -10.45 2.36 16.49
N GLY A 170 -10.57 1.25 17.23
CA GLY A 170 -10.30 1.23 18.66
C GLY A 170 -8.85 1.52 19.02
N ILE A 171 -7.90 1.15 18.16
CA ILE A 171 -6.48 1.50 18.30
C ILE A 171 -6.26 3.00 18.02
N LEU A 172 -6.84 3.54 16.95
CA LEU A 172 -6.79 4.98 16.66
C LEU A 172 -7.37 5.81 17.82
N GLU A 173 -8.52 5.39 18.34
CA GLU A 173 -9.16 6.02 19.50
C GLU A 173 -8.24 6.00 20.74
N TYR A 174 -7.53 4.90 20.96
CA TYR A 174 -6.58 4.78 22.08
C TYR A 174 -5.41 5.78 21.98
N PHE A 175 -4.89 6.02 20.76
CA PHE A 175 -3.83 7.00 20.52
C PHE A 175 -4.33 8.45 20.40
N GLU A 176 -5.64 8.68 20.55
CA GLU A 176 -6.29 9.98 20.29
C GLU A 176 -6.04 10.48 18.85
N GLU A 177 -5.87 9.56 17.90
CA GLU A 177 -5.66 9.86 16.49
C GLU A 177 -6.99 10.18 15.82
N ALA A 178 -7.00 11.28 15.05
CA ALA A 178 -8.18 11.67 14.29
C ALA A 178 -8.27 10.83 13.01
N GLY A 179 -9.38 10.10 12.84
CA GLY A 179 -9.66 9.33 11.63
C GLY A 179 -10.48 8.07 11.90
N THR A 180 -10.72 7.31 10.86
CA THR A 180 -11.20 5.93 10.93
C THR A 180 -10.36 5.11 9.97
N CYS A 181 -10.04 3.87 10.31
CA CYS A 181 -9.35 2.98 9.39
C CYS A 181 -10.17 2.84 8.11
N GLU A 182 -9.50 3.09 6.99
CA GLU A 182 -10.15 3.16 5.70
C GLU A 182 -10.47 1.74 5.21
N LYS A 183 -11.63 1.59 4.57
CA LYS A 183 -11.96 0.37 3.86
C LYS A 183 -11.02 0.25 2.65
N PRO A 184 -10.61 -0.96 2.25
CA PRO A 184 -9.78 -1.09 1.05
C PRO A 184 -10.52 -0.65 -0.20
N LEU A 185 -9.75 -0.39 -1.25
CA LEU A 185 -10.22 -0.23 -2.61
C LEU A 185 -10.42 -1.61 -3.22
N LEU A 186 -11.50 -1.79 -3.98
CA LEU A 186 -11.77 -3.03 -4.71
C LEU A 186 -11.56 -2.81 -6.20
N ILE A 187 -10.65 -3.57 -6.80
CA ILE A 187 -10.40 -3.57 -8.24
C ILE A 187 -11.09 -4.79 -8.85
N ASP A 188 -11.94 -4.53 -9.82
CA ASP A 188 -12.62 -5.58 -10.58
C ASP A 188 -11.63 -6.41 -11.40
N GLN A 189 -11.87 -7.71 -11.43
CA GLN A 189 -11.34 -8.69 -12.39
C GLN A 189 -12.46 -9.63 -12.87
N GLY A 190 -13.70 -9.48 -12.36
CA GLY A 190 -14.84 -10.34 -12.67
C GLY A 190 -15.41 -10.11 -14.06
N HIS A 191 -15.23 -8.91 -14.64
CA HIS A 191 -15.74 -8.56 -15.97
C HIS A 191 -14.75 -8.82 -17.11
N ASN A 192 -13.77 -9.70 -16.87
CA ASN A 192 -12.70 -10.06 -17.81
C ASN A 192 -12.00 -8.81 -18.33
N ASN A 193 -11.54 -7.96 -17.42
CA ASN A 193 -10.96 -6.67 -17.75
C ASN A 193 -9.78 -6.80 -18.70
N TRP A 194 -9.59 -5.80 -19.56
CA TRP A 194 -8.38 -5.74 -20.39
C TRP A 194 -7.12 -5.63 -19.54
N TYR A 195 -7.22 -4.96 -18.39
CA TYR A 195 -6.12 -4.73 -17.48
C TYR A 195 -6.07 -5.74 -16.33
N SER A 196 -4.89 -6.30 -16.12
CA SER A 196 -4.56 -7.10 -14.93
C SER A 196 -3.73 -6.28 -13.94
N LEU A 197 -3.60 -6.77 -12.72
CA LEU A 197 -2.68 -6.23 -11.71
C LEU A 197 -1.32 -6.95 -11.72
N ALA A 198 -1.09 -7.84 -12.68
CA ALA A 198 0.20 -8.50 -12.81
C ALA A 198 1.23 -7.54 -13.41
N SER A 199 2.29 -7.28 -12.65
CA SER A 199 3.41 -6.46 -13.12
C SER A 199 4.06 -7.08 -14.35
N GLY A 200 4.32 -6.26 -15.36
CA GLY A 200 4.96 -6.67 -16.62
C GLY A 200 4.03 -7.26 -17.67
N ASP A 201 2.72 -7.37 -17.40
CA ASP A 201 1.74 -7.66 -18.44
C ASP A 201 1.65 -6.51 -19.46
N GLU A 202 1.37 -6.84 -20.71
CA GLU A 202 1.21 -5.85 -21.78
C GLU A 202 0.02 -4.90 -21.54
N TRP A 203 -0.95 -5.32 -20.73
CA TRP A 203 -2.09 -4.52 -20.30
C TRP A 203 -2.13 -4.56 -18.78
N SER A 204 -1.21 -3.84 -18.14
CA SER A 204 -1.10 -3.80 -16.68
C SER A 204 -1.59 -2.49 -16.08
N TYR A 205 -2.12 -2.59 -14.87
CA TYR A 205 -2.55 -1.51 -13.98
C TYR A 205 -1.79 -1.54 -12.65
N SER A 206 -0.68 -2.29 -12.59
CA SER A 206 0.07 -2.55 -11.36
C SER A 206 0.75 -1.30 -10.81
N GLY A 207 1.19 -0.39 -11.67
CA GLY A 207 1.73 0.92 -11.30
C GLY A 207 0.68 1.80 -10.65
N PHE A 208 -0.55 1.82 -11.16
CA PHE A 208 -1.65 2.57 -10.53
C PHE A 208 -1.96 2.01 -9.14
N ALA A 209 -2.06 0.69 -9.00
CA ALA A 209 -2.23 0.07 -7.69
C ALA A 209 -1.04 0.38 -6.76
N SER A 210 0.20 0.34 -7.25
CA SER A 210 1.37 0.72 -6.46
C SER A 210 1.33 2.18 -6.00
N ALA A 211 0.90 3.10 -6.86
CA ALA A 211 0.75 4.51 -6.53
C ALA A 211 -0.28 4.72 -5.41
N LEU A 212 -1.43 4.05 -5.50
CA LEU A 212 -2.45 4.07 -4.45
C LEU A 212 -1.98 3.44 -3.14
N SER A 213 -1.28 2.30 -3.19
CA SER A 213 -0.69 1.69 -1.99
C SER A 213 0.39 2.58 -1.35
N THR A 214 1.12 3.34 -2.16
CA THR A 214 2.09 4.34 -1.68
C THR A 214 1.38 5.52 -1.00
N ASP A 215 0.18 5.88 -1.46
CA ASP A 215 -0.68 6.91 -0.86
C ASP A 215 -1.51 6.42 0.34
N GLY A 216 -1.30 5.16 0.76
CA GLY A 216 -1.83 4.60 2.00
C GLY A 216 -3.08 3.74 1.84
N TYR A 217 -3.49 3.41 0.61
CA TYR A 217 -4.64 2.55 0.37
C TYR A 217 -4.28 1.06 0.41
N ASP A 218 -5.10 0.29 1.13
CA ASP A 218 -5.19 -1.15 0.93
C ASP A 218 -5.98 -1.45 -0.34
N ILE A 219 -5.50 -2.41 -1.13
CA ILE A 219 -6.07 -2.76 -2.43
C ILE A 219 -6.40 -4.25 -2.45
N GLU A 220 -7.61 -4.56 -2.91
CA GLU A 220 -8.09 -5.92 -3.11
C GLU A 220 -8.60 -6.11 -4.54
N GLU A 221 -8.58 -7.36 -4.97
CA GLU A 221 -9.10 -7.78 -6.27
C GLU A 221 -10.29 -8.69 -6.09
N THR A 222 -11.24 -8.63 -7.01
CA THR A 222 -12.34 -9.58 -7.06
C THR A 222 -12.56 -10.17 -8.44
N THR A 223 -12.72 -11.49 -8.50
CA THR A 223 -13.23 -12.20 -9.67
C THR A 223 -14.71 -12.54 -9.53
N SER A 224 -15.41 -11.99 -8.52
CA SER A 224 -16.82 -12.23 -8.28
C SER A 224 -17.65 -11.74 -9.47
N PHE A 225 -18.42 -12.65 -10.05
CA PHE A 225 -19.37 -12.35 -11.11
C PHE A 225 -20.61 -13.25 -10.94
N PRO A 226 -21.78 -12.72 -10.54
CA PRO A 226 -22.08 -11.30 -10.36
C PRO A 226 -21.49 -10.72 -9.05
N ILE A 227 -21.01 -9.46 -9.11
CA ILE A 227 -20.64 -8.69 -7.91
C ILE A 227 -21.87 -8.36 -7.04
N THR A 228 -21.72 -8.44 -5.71
CA THR A 228 -22.83 -8.23 -4.75
C THR A 228 -22.72 -6.90 -4.01
N TYR A 229 -23.85 -6.42 -3.47
CA TYR A 229 -23.85 -5.22 -2.63
C TYR A 229 -23.04 -5.44 -1.35
N GLU A 230 -23.16 -6.62 -0.75
CA GLU A 230 -22.46 -6.98 0.48
C GLU A 230 -20.95 -6.88 0.29
N GLU A 231 -20.41 -7.42 -0.80
CA GLU A 231 -19.00 -7.34 -1.14
C GLU A 231 -18.55 -5.87 -1.36
N LEU A 232 -19.29 -5.11 -2.17
CA LEU A 232 -19.01 -3.70 -2.43
C LEU A 232 -19.04 -2.85 -1.16
N SER A 233 -20.05 -3.05 -0.30
CA SER A 233 -20.26 -2.27 0.93
C SER A 233 -19.12 -2.39 1.93
N SER A 234 -18.28 -3.41 1.79
CA SER A 234 -17.10 -3.63 2.61
C SER A 234 -15.85 -2.86 2.14
N HIS A 235 -15.96 -2.12 1.02
CA HIS A 235 -14.87 -1.37 0.37
C HIS A 235 -15.16 0.14 0.27
N ALA A 236 -14.12 0.97 0.23
CA ALA A 236 -14.24 2.42 0.15
C ALA A 236 -14.61 2.90 -1.26
N ALA A 237 -14.00 2.28 -2.28
CA ALA A 237 -14.37 2.50 -3.67
C ALA A 237 -14.24 1.20 -4.48
N TYR A 238 -15.01 1.12 -5.57
CA TYR A 238 -14.92 0.06 -6.57
C TYR A 238 -14.38 0.64 -7.89
N ILE A 239 -13.37 -0.01 -8.45
CA ILE A 239 -12.66 0.42 -9.66
C ILE A 239 -12.86 -0.64 -10.72
N ILE A 240 -13.38 -0.24 -11.87
CA ILE A 240 -13.62 -1.12 -13.03
C ILE A 240 -12.65 -0.72 -14.14
N PRO A 241 -11.47 -1.36 -14.23
CA PRO A 241 -10.42 -1.00 -15.17
C PRO A 241 -10.69 -1.62 -16.55
N LEU A 242 -11.59 -1.00 -17.30
CA LEU A 242 -11.90 -1.33 -18.68
C LEU A 242 -12.51 -2.74 -18.89
N ALA A 243 -13.79 -2.86 -18.54
CA ALA A 243 -14.57 -4.09 -18.68
C ALA A 243 -14.67 -4.61 -20.11
N GLN A 244 -14.61 -5.93 -20.29
CA GLN A 244 -14.94 -6.60 -21.55
C GLN A 244 -16.37 -7.12 -21.58
N ILE A 245 -16.93 -7.42 -20.40
CA ILE A 245 -18.27 -7.97 -20.25
C ILE A 245 -19.15 -6.91 -19.57
N SER A 246 -20.34 -6.66 -20.14
CA SER A 246 -21.29 -5.75 -19.50
C SER A 246 -21.79 -6.32 -18.17
N PRO A 247 -21.88 -5.48 -17.11
CA PRO A 247 -22.48 -5.90 -15.86
C PRO A 247 -23.95 -6.26 -16.06
N THR A 248 -24.41 -7.27 -15.33
CA THR A 248 -25.81 -7.68 -15.33
C THR A 248 -26.70 -6.63 -14.65
N SER A 249 -28.01 -6.69 -14.88
CA SER A 249 -28.95 -5.78 -14.21
C SER A 249 -28.92 -5.89 -12.68
N GLN A 250 -28.55 -7.04 -12.14
CA GLN A 250 -28.40 -7.26 -10.70
C GLN A 250 -27.16 -6.54 -10.16
N GLU A 251 -26.03 -6.62 -10.87
CA GLU A 251 -24.79 -5.94 -10.49
C GLU A 251 -24.95 -4.42 -10.60
N ILE A 252 -25.61 -3.94 -11.65
CA ILE A 252 -25.93 -2.51 -11.79
C ILE A 252 -26.76 -2.01 -10.61
N GLN A 253 -27.73 -2.79 -10.13
CA GLN A 253 -28.51 -2.42 -8.93
C GLN A 253 -27.64 -2.42 -7.67
N ALA A 254 -26.77 -3.42 -7.51
CA ALA A 254 -25.84 -3.49 -6.38
C ALA A 254 -24.87 -2.29 -6.36
N MET A 255 -24.24 -1.98 -7.48
CA MET A 255 -23.34 -0.82 -7.64
C MET A 255 -24.07 0.50 -7.42
N GLN A 256 -25.27 0.65 -7.98
CA GLN A 256 -26.07 1.86 -7.79
C GLN A 256 -26.46 2.07 -6.32
N GLN A 257 -26.84 0.99 -5.62
CA GLN A 257 -27.15 1.04 -4.18
C GLN A 257 -25.90 1.34 -3.35
N TYR A 258 -24.79 0.67 -3.64
CA TYR A 258 -23.49 0.89 -2.99
C TYR A 258 -23.06 2.37 -3.06
N VAL A 259 -23.11 2.97 -4.25
CA VAL A 259 -22.79 4.39 -4.41
C VAL A 259 -23.84 5.25 -3.69
N ALA A 260 -25.13 4.92 -3.78
CA ALA A 260 -26.17 5.68 -3.08
C ALA A 260 -25.94 5.74 -1.55
N ASP A 261 -25.37 4.68 -0.98
CA ASP A 261 -25.09 4.55 0.46
C ASP A 261 -23.74 5.12 0.89
N GLY A 262 -22.95 5.69 -0.03
CA GLY A 262 -21.70 6.40 0.29
C GLY A 262 -20.45 5.86 -0.40
N GLY A 263 -20.56 4.77 -1.16
CA GLY A 263 -19.43 4.18 -1.87
C GLY A 263 -18.88 5.04 -3.01
N GLY A 264 -17.58 4.89 -3.29
CA GLY A 264 -16.94 5.46 -4.48
C GLY A 264 -16.99 4.50 -5.68
N LEU A 265 -17.19 5.01 -6.89
CA LEU A 265 -17.08 4.22 -8.12
C LEU A 265 -16.21 4.92 -9.15
N LEU A 266 -15.15 4.23 -9.61
CA LEU A 266 -14.38 4.61 -10.80
C LEU A 266 -14.73 3.66 -11.95
N LEU A 267 -15.33 4.21 -12.99
CA LEU A 267 -15.62 3.48 -14.24
C LEU A 267 -14.70 3.98 -15.34
N ILE A 268 -13.82 3.11 -15.82
CA ILE A 268 -12.93 3.42 -16.94
C ILE A 268 -13.48 2.77 -18.21
N ALA A 269 -13.66 3.60 -19.24
CA ALA A 269 -13.98 3.20 -20.59
C ALA A 269 -12.85 3.61 -21.54
N ASP A 270 -12.98 3.24 -22.82
CA ASP A 270 -12.07 3.66 -23.87
C ASP A 270 -12.82 3.79 -25.21
N TRP A 271 -12.18 4.26 -26.27
CA TRP A 271 -12.83 4.42 -27.58
C TRP A 271 -13.32 3.09 -28.18
N GLY A 272 -14.36 3.17 -29.02
CA GLY A 272 -14.87 2.03 -29.77
C GLY A 272 -15.81 1.12 -28.97
N GLY A 273 -16.67 0.41 -29.70
CA GLY A 273 -17.68 -0.44 -29.07
C GLY A 273 -17.10 -1.58 -28.22
N THR A 274 -15.90 -2.07 -28.56
CA THR A 274 -15.24 -3.11 -27.75
C THR A 274 -14.88 -2.66 -26.34
N PHE A 275 -14.60 -1.37 -26.14
CA PHE A 275 -14.05 -0.85 -24.89
C PHE A 275 -15.04 0.07 -24.15
N SER A 276 -15.92 0.78 -24.87
CA SER A 276 -17.01 1.58 -24.29
C SER A 276 -18.30 0.79 -24.03
N ASP A 277 -18.70 -0.15 -24.91
CA ASP A 277 -20.02 -0.79 -24.81
C ASP A 277 -20.20 -1.60 -23.51
N PRO A 278 -19.19 -2.31 -22.98
CA PRO A 278 -19.31 -3.01 -21.71
C PRO A 278 -19.69 -2.08 -20.55
N SER A 279 -19.14 -0.86 -20.54
CA SER A 279 -19.34 0.16 -19.50
C SER A 279 -20.61 1.01 -19.71
N GLN A 280 -21.18 1.01 -20.92
CA GLN A 280 -22.25 1.91 -21.31
C GLN A 280 -23.53 1.75 -20.47
N SER A 281 -23.91 0.51 -20.11
CA SER A 281 -25.12 0.25 -19.33
C SER A 281 -25.02 0.84 -17.92
N LEU A 282 -23.85 0.74 -17.28
CA LEU A 282 -23.58 1.31 -15.97
C LEU A 282 -23.46 2.83 -16.03
N ALA A 283 -22.75 3.39 -17.01
CA ALA A 283 -22.64 4.83 -17.21
C ALA A 283 -24.02 5.50 -17.37
N ASN A 284 -24.94 4.87 -18.12
CA ASN A 284 -26.30 5.37 -18.32
C ASN A 284 -27.11 5.48 -17.02
N VAL A 285 -26.87 4.59 -16.05
CA VAL A 285 -27.55 4.64 -14.74
C VAL A 285 -27.14 5.87 -13.93
N PHE A 286 -25.93 6.37 -14.16
CA PHE A 286 -25.43 7.62 -13.61
C PHE A 286 -25.67 8.83 -14.52
N GLY A 287 -26.47 8.66 -15.58
CA GLY A 287 -26.88 9.74 -16.49
C GLY A 287 -25.82 10.17 -17.51
N VAL A 288 -24.76 9.38 -17.69
CA VAL A 288 -23.65 9.65 -18.62
C VAL A 288 -23.75 8.74 -19.84
N ASN A 289 -23.62 9.31 -21.03
CA ASN A 289 -23.65 8.56 -22.29
C ASN A 289 -22.28 8.62 -22.97
N LEU A 290 -21.64 7.47 -23.20
CA LEU A 290 -20.35 7.38 -23.88
C LEU A 290 -20.60 7.48 -25.38
N ASP A 291 -19.82 8.29 -26.09
CA ASP A 291 -19.95 8.40 -27.54
C ASP A 291 -19.37 7.16 -28.27
N ALA A 292 -18.46 6.43 -27.60
CA ALA A 292 -17.65 5.34 -28.15
C ALA A 292 -16.84 5.72 -29.41
N ASN A 293 -16.59 7.01 -29.63
CA ASN A 293 -15.78 7.51 -30.73
C ASN A 293 -14.51 8.16 -30.21
N ILE A 294 -13.41 7.89 -30.91
CA ILE A 294 -12.10 8.45 -30.61
C ILE A 294 -12.11 9.99 -30.74
N VAL A 295 -11.50 10.65 -29.78
CA VAL A 295 -11.22 12.10 -29.79
C VAL A 295 -9.96 12.35 -30.60
N TYR A 296 -10.01 13.37 -31.46
CA TYR A 296 -8.82 13.91 -32.11
C TYR A 296 -8.62 15.36 -31.70
N ASP A 297 -7.38 15.78 -31.56
CA ASP A 297 -6.97 17.16 -31.36
C ASP A 297 -5.83 17.50 -32.32
N TYR A 298 -5.90 18.65 -32.97
CA TYR A 298 -5.05 18.98 -34.12
C TYR A 298 -3.90 19.92 -33.80
N ASP A 299 -3.88 20.53 -32.61
CA ASP A 299 -2.78 21.34 -32.09
C ASP A 299 -2.32 20.92 -30.69
N ASP A 300 -3.19 20.31 -29.88
CA ASP A 300 -2.87 19.77 -28.55
C ASP A 300 -2.67 18.25 -28.54
N TYR A 301 -1.59 17.79 -29.18
CA TYR A 301 -1.26 16.36 -29.27
C TYR A 301 0.25 16.07 -29.15
N VAL A 302 0.58 14.81 -28.86
CA VAL A 302 1.97 14.33 -28.83
C VAL A 302 2.22 13.20 -29.85
N GLY A 303 3.50 12.90 -30.08
CA GLY A 303 3.90 11.74 -30.90
C GLY A 303 3.51 11.82 -32.39
N GLY A 304 3.03 12.95 -32.91
CA GLY A 304 2.55 13.03 -34.29
C GLY A 304 1.14 12.46 -34.50
N GLN A 305 0.45 12.07 -33.42
CA GLN A 305 -0.81 11.33 -33.47
C GLN A 305 -1.93 12.19 -32.87
N TYR A 306 -2.85 12.66 -33.71
CA TYR A 306 -3.93 13.56 -33.27
C TYR A 306 -4.88 12.95 -32.23
N TYR A 307 -4.90 11.63 -32.05
CA TYR A 307 -5.71 10.97 -31.02
C TYR A 307 -4.96 10.80 -29.69
N TRP A 308 -3.70 11.21 -29.63
CA TRP A 308 -2.90 11.22 -28.41
C TRP A 308 -2.89 12.64 -27.85
N VAL A 309 -3.98 12.96 -27.16
CA VAL A 309 -4.36 14.32 -26.81
C VAL A 309 -3.78 14.71 -25.46
N THR A 310 -3.20 15.91 -25.39
CA THR A 310 -2.81 16.54 -24.12
C THR A 310 -3.90 17.49 -23.65
N TYR A 311 -4.17 17.50 -22.35
CA TYR A 311 -5.11 18.45 -21.75
C TYR A 311 -4.39 19.27 -20.69
N ASP A 312 -4.57 20.58 -20.70
CA ASP A 312 -3.98 21.50 -19.73
C ASP A 312 -5.05 22.33 -18.99
N ASN A 313 -4.60 23.35 -18.25
CA ASN A 313 -5.47 24.25 -17.50
C ASN A 313 -6.62 24.87 -18.33
N GLY A 314 -6.50 25.00 -19.65
CA GLY A 314 -7.56 25.45 -20.54
C GLY A 314 -8.70 24.45 -20.70
N ASN A 315 -8.40 23.15 -20.58
CA ASN A 315 -9.36 22.05 -20.69
C ASN A 315 -9.96 21.65 -19.33
N PHE A 316 -9.29 22.00 -18.23
CA PHE A 316 -9.68 21.59 -16.89
C PHE A 316 -10.83 22.42 -16.34
N SER A 317 -11.85 21.73 -15.84
CA SER A 317 -12.89 22.36 -15.03
C SER A 317 -12.38 22.70 -13.63
N SER A 318 -12.99 23.70 -12.99
CA SER A 318 -12.77 24.01 -11.58
C SER A 318 -13.32 22.89 -10.69
N HIS A 319 -12.48 21.91 -10.35
CA HIS A 319 -12.80 20.78 -9.48
C HIS A 319 -11.59 20.39 -8.62
N THR A 320 -11.81 19.88 -7.40
CA THR A 320 -10.72 19.53 -6.48
C THR A 320 -9.82 18.43 -7.04
N ILE A 321 -10.37 17.49 -7.81
CA ILE A 321 -9.59 16.47 -8.55
C ILE A 321 -8.52 17.10 -9.46
N MET A 322 -8.77 18.30 -10.00
CA MET A 322 -7.84 18.99 -10.90
C MET A 322 -6.76 19.79 -10.14
N SER A 323 -6.75 19.75 -8.80
CA SER A 323 -5.83 20.56 -8.00
C SER A 323 -4.40 20.07 -8.15
N GLY A 324 -3.49 21.00 -8.47
CA GLY A 324 -2.07 20.70 -8.61
C GLY A 324 -1.67 20.11 -9.96
N LEU A 325 -2.63 19.85 -10.85
CA LEU A 325 -2.35 19.36 -12.21
C LEU A 325 -2.03 20.55 -13.12
N ASN A 326 -1.03 20.36 -13.99
CA ASN A 326 -0.65 21.27 -15.06
C ASN A 326 -1.03 20.69 -16.42
N ARG A 327 -0.80 19.39 -16.63
CA ARG A 327 -1.11 18.69 -17.88
C ARG A 327 -1.36 17.20 -17.64
N VAL A 328 -2.29 16.61 -18.39
CA VAL A 328 -2.55 15.16 -18.43
C VAL A 328 -2.61 14.70 -19.89
N GLN A 329 -2.33 13.42 -20.14
CA GLN A 329 -2.34 12.83 -21.49
C GLN A 329 -3.27 11.63 -21.61
N SER A 330 -4.07 11.63 -22.68
CA SER A 330 -4.93 10.52 -23.07
C SER A 330 -4.37 9.82 -24.32
N TYR A 331 -4.68 8.55 -24.52
CA TYR A 331 -4.33 7.81 -25.73
C TYR A 331 -5.60 7.19 -26.32
N ALA A 332 -6.16 7.88 -27.30
CA ALA A 332 -7.38 7.51 -28.00
C ALA A 332 -8.67 7.57 -27.15
N SER A 333 -8.81 8.54 -26.25
CA SER A 333 -10.02 8.73 -25.43
C SER A 333 -11.34 8.69 -26.20
N THR A 334 -12.38 8.18 -25.58
CA THR A 334 -13.77 8.41 -25.96
C THR A 334 -14.31 9.72 -25.37
N ALA A 335 -15.12 10.44 -26.14
CA ALA A 335 -15.92 11.55 -25.62
C ALA A 335 -17.21 11.05 -24.96
N MET A 336 -17.85 11.89 -24.15
CA MET A 336 -19.11 11.56 -23.49
C MET A 336 -20.04 12.78 -23.37
N LEU A 337 -21.34 12.49 -23.30
CA LEU A 337 -22.36 13.44 -22.90
C LEU A 337 -22.58 13.31 -21.39
N PRO A 338 -22.25 14.35 -20.60
CA PRO A 338 -22.18 14.25 -19.14
C PRO A 338 -23.57 14.21 -18.46
N GLY A 339 -24.65 14.56 -19.16
CA GLY A 339 -25.97 14.71 -18.53
C GLY A 339 -25.93 15.78 -17.42
N SER A 340 -26.18 15.36 -16.17
CA SER A 340 -26.04 16.21 -14.98
C SER A 340 -24.68 16.08 -14.27
N ALA A 341 -23.80 15.19 -14.73
CA ALA A 341 -22.46 15.07 -14.20
C ALA A 341 -21.64 16.32 -14.50
N SER A 342 -20.67 16.62 -13.64
CA SER A 342 -19.75 17.73 -13.81
C SER A 342 -18.57 17.27 -14.67
N PRO A 343 -18.29 17.91 -15.83
CA PRO A 343 -17.08 17.61 -16.59
C PRO A 343 -15.83 17.92 -15.76
N LEU A 344 -14.82 17.06 -15.83
CA LEU A 344 -13.48 17.29 -15.28
C LEU A 344 -12.53 17.83 -16.35
N ILE A 345 -12.56 17.21 -17.53
CA ILE A 345 -11.78 17.58 -18.71
C ILE A 345 -12.73 17.75 -19.89
N VAL A 346 -12.60 18.87 -20.60
CA VAL A 346 -13.40 19.19 -21.78
C VAL A 346 -12.47 19.49 -22.95
N THR A 347 -12.71 18.82 -24.08
CA THR A 347 -12.03 19.10 -25.35
C THR A 347 -12.33 20.52 -25.81
N ASP A 348 -11.40 21.17 -26.50
CA ASP A 348 -11.57 22.56 -26.89
C ASP A 348 -12.30 22.71 -28.25
N TYR A 349 -12.05 23.79 -29.00
CA TYR A 349 -12.86 24.13 -30.17
C TYR A 349 -12.38 23.48 -31.48
N ASP A 350 -11.11 23.10 -31.57
CA ASP A 350 -10.48 22.43 -32.70
C ASP A 350 -10.32 20.92 -32.49
N ALA A 351 -10.50 20.43 -31.27
CA ALA A 351 -10.79 19.04 -31.05
C ALA A 351 -12.00 18.52 -31.84
N SER A 352 -12.02 17.22 -32.13
CA SER A 352 -13.11 16.50 -32.77
C SER A 352 -13.48 15.27 -31.94
N PRO A 353 -14.65 15.27 -31.27
CA PRO A 353 -15.64 16.35 -31.24
C PRO A 353 -15.23 17.53 -30.33
N PRO A 354 -15.59 18.78 -30.69
CA PRO A 354 -15.23 19.95 -29.90
C PRO A 354 -16.16 20.14 -28.70
N ASN A 355 -15.66 20.75 -27.63
CA ASN A 355 -16.42 21.07 -26.41
C ASN A 355 -17.13 19.85 -25.80
N ARG A 356 -16.44 18.71 -25.74
CA ARG A 356 -16.96 17.45 -25.22
C ARG A 356 -16.21 17.00 -23.99
N ALA A 357 -16.94 16.46 -23.02
CA ALA A 357 -16.32 15.89 -21.84
C ALA A 357 -15.60 14.59 -22.21
N VAL A 358 -14.42 14.36 -21.63
CA VAL A 358 -13.68 13.08 -21.71
C VAL A 358 -13.45 12.47 -20.33
N ALA A 359 -13.73 13.23 -19.27
CA ALA A 359 -13.78 12.77 -17.89
C ALA A 359 -14.90 13.54 -17.17
N VAL A 360 -15.67 12.86 -16.32
CA VAL A 360 -16.77 13.46 -15.56
C VAL A 360 -16.80 12.94 -14.13
N SER A 361 -17.30 13.77 -13.21
CA SER A 361 -17.59 13.40 -11.83
C SER A 361 -19.05 13.68 -11.46
N LEU A 362 -19.63 12.91 -10.56
CA LEU A 362 -20.92 13.22 -9.96
C LEU A 362 -21.04 12.68 -8.53
N HIS A 363 -21.96 13.27 -7.77
CA HIS A 363 -22.48 12.65 -6.55
C HIS A 363 -23.74 11.86 -6.91
N TYR A 364 -23.91 10.68 -6.29
CA TYR A 364 -25.11 9.87 -6.42
C TYR A 364 -25.50 9.33 -5.05
N GLY A 365 -26.66 9.76 -4.53
CA GLY A 365 -26.97 9.56 -3.11
C GLY A 365 -25.92 10.24 -2.23
N GLN A 366 -25.29 9.47 -1.33
CA GLN A 366 -24.21 9.93 -0.47
C GLN A 366 -22.81 9.68 -1.05
N GLY A 367 -22.70 8.85 -2.09
CA GLY A 367 -21.42 8.48 -2.69
C GLY A 367 -21.07 9.30 -3.92
N ARG A 368 -20.01 8.84 -4.59
CA ARG A 368 -19.33 9.58 -5.65
C ARG A 368 -18.97 8.66 -6.81
N VAL A 369 -19.03 9.21 -8.02
CA VAL A 369 -18.71 8.48 -9.24
C VAL A 369 -17.78 9.33 -10.10
N VAL A 370 -16.75 8.70 -10.65
CA VAL A 370 -15.93 9.25 -11.74
C VAL A 370 -16.02 8.30 -12.92
N ILE A 371 -16.25 8.86 -14.11
CA ILE A 371 -16.25 8.10 -15.36
C ILE A 371 -15.21 8.71 -16.29
N LEU A 372 -14.29 7.87 -16.75
CA LEU A 372 -13.21 8.25 -17.66
C LEU A 372 -13.44 7.65 -19.03
N GLY A 373 -13.17 8.45 -20.06
CA GLY A 373 -13.24 8.02 -21.45
C GLY A 373 -11.96 7.36 -21.95
N ASP A 374 -10.93 7.26 -21.11
CA ASP A 374 -9.63 6.73 -21.51
C ASP A 374 -9.01 5.98 -20.34
N SER A 375 -8.37 4.86 -20.65
CA SER A 375 -7.67 4.03 -19.66
C SER A 375 -6.21 4.39 -19.46
N ASN A 376 -5.61 5.13 -20.40
CA ASN A 376 -4.21 5.52 -20.44
C ASN A 376 -3.78 6.37 -19.24
N TYR A 377 -4.69 7.08 -18.57
CA TYR A 377 -4.37 7.84 -17.36
C TYR A 377 -3.82 6.96 -16.22
N HIS A 378 -3.99 5.64 -16.30
CA HIS A 378 -3.66 4.69 -15.24
C HIS A 378 -2.89 3.46 -15.77
N PHE A 379 -2.64 3.42 -17.07
CA PHE A 379 -1.98 2.32 -17.77
C PHE A 379 -0.48 2.30 -17.45
N ASP A 380 0.07 1.13 -17.17
CA ASP A 380 1.51 0.97 -17.00
C ASP A 380 2.20 1.06 -18.37
N GLU A 381 3.09 2.03 -18.53
CA GLU A 381 3.89 2.15 -19.74
C GLU A 381 4.64 0.84 -20.04
N ASN A 382 4.71 0.46 -21.31
CA ASN A 382 5.49 -0.70 -21.74
C ASN A 382 6.08 -0.53 -23.14
N ASN A 383 6.88 -1.51 -23.56
CA ASN A 383 7.59 -1.48 -24.84
C ASN A 383 6.68 -1.38 -26.08
N SER A 384 5.44 -1.87 -25.98
CA SER A 384 4.46 -1.78 -27.08
C SER A 384 3.90 -0.35 -27.20
N TYR A 385 3.89 0.41 -26.10
CA TYR A 385 3.34 1.76 -26.00
C TYR A 385 4.28 2.67 -25.18
N PRO A 386 5.42 3.12 -25.74
CA PRO A 386 6.37 3.97 -25.01
C PRO A 386 5.92 5.44 -24.96
N ASN A 387 6.34 6.15 -23.92
CA ASN A 387 6.04 7.54 -23.57
C ASN A 387 4.57 7.85 -23.27
N THR A 388 3.74 6.85 -22.96
CA THR A 388 2.32 6.99 -22.61
C THR A 388 2.03 6.29 -21.28
N GLY A 389 0.91 6.60 -20.63
CA GLY A 389 0.47 5.88 -19.43
C GLY A 389 0.47 6.75 -18.17
N LEU A 390 0.49 6.07 -17.02
CA LEU A 390 0.41 6.64 -15.67
C LEU A 390 1.55 7.63 -15.37
N ASN A 391 2.79 7.29 -15.77
CA ASN A 391 4.00 8.02 -15.38
C ASN A 391 4.28 9.26 -16.25
N ILE A 392 3.32 9.66 -17.08
CA ILE A 392 3.48 10.74 -18.05
C ILE A 392 2.69 11.98 -17.60
N ASP A 393 3.37 13.13 -17.62
CA ASP A 393 2.87 14.39 -17.07
C ASP A 393 2.29 14.20 -15.66
N ASP A 394 1.09 14.71 -15.39
CA ASP A 394 0.43 14.59 -14.09
C ASP A 394 -0.62 13.46 -14.06
N ASN A 395 -0.53 12.45 -14.94
CA ASN A 395 -1.50 11.34 -15.00
C ASN A 395 -1.59 10.57 -13.67
N GLU A 396 -0.46 10.23 -13.06
CA GLU A 396 -0.41 9.58 -11.75
C GLU A 396 -1.12 10.40 -10.67
N GLN A 397 -0.83 11.70 -10.58
CA GLN A 397 -1.47 12.58 -9.60
C GLN A 397 -2.95 12.75 -9.89
N PHE A 398 -3.36 12.79 -11.16
CA PHE A 398 -4.77 12.81 -11.54
C PHE A 398 -5.49 11.54 -11.08
N ALA A 399 -4.88 10.37 -11.28
CA ALA A 399 -5.40 9.08 -10.85
C ALA A 399 -5.55 9.00 -9.32
N ILE A 400 -4.55 9.45 -8.55
CA ILE A 400 -4.60 9.53 -7.08
C ILE A 400 -5.71 10.51 -6.64
N ASN A 401 -5.76 11.71 -7.22
CA ASN A 401 -6.77 12.71 -6.91
C ASN A 401 -8.20 12.19 -7.15
N ILE A 402 -8.41 11.36 -8.18
CA ILE A 402 -9.70 10.72 -8.43
C ILE A 402 -10.09 9.83 -7.25
N VAL A 403 -9.19 8.95 -6.81
CA VAL A 403 -9.49 8.01 -5.71
C VAL A 403 -9.67 8.75 -4.39
N ASP A 404 -8.81 9.70 -4.07
CA ASP A 404 -8.96 10.57 -2.89
C ASP A 404 -10.35 11.22 -2.85
N TRP A 405 -10.79 11.77 -3.99
CA TRP A 405 -12.11 12.37 -4.07
C TRP A 405 -13.22 11.34 -3.87
N LEU A 406 -13.11 10.17 -4.49
CA LEU A 406 -14.10 9.10 -4.39
C LEU A 406 -14.31 8.67 -2.93
N VAL A 407 -13.23 8.42 -2.20
CA VAL A 407 -13.29 8.01 -0.78
C VAL A 407 -13.58 9.17 0.19
N GLY A 408 -13.55 10.42 -0.29
CA GLY A 408 -13.84 11.61 0.51
C GLY A 408 -12.65 12.13 1.30
N LYS A 409 -11.45 11.67 0.97
CA LYS A 409 -10.19 12.24 1.45
C LYS A 409 -10.09 13.68 0.92
N SER A 410 -9.69 14.59 1.80
CA SER A 410 -9.56 15.99 1.41
C SER A 410 -8.36 16.15 0.49
N ILE A 411 -8.62 16.50 -0.77
CA ILE A 411 -7.59 16.92 -1.72
C ILE A 411 -7.23 18.37 -1.39
N THR A 412 -6.48 18.53 -0.31
CA THR A 412 -5.61 19.69 -0.16
C THR A 412 -4.47 19.51 -1.15
N GLN A 413 -3.93 20.58 -1.75
CA GLN A 413 -2.61 20.47 -2.38
C GLN A 413 -1.73 19.66 -1.42
N ALA A 414 -1.28 18.47 -1.84
CA ALA A 414 -0.30 17.75 -1.08
C ALA A 414 0.76 18.79 -0.75
N PRO A 415 1.13 19.01 0.53
CA PRO A 415 2.24 19.89 0.78
C PRO A 415 3.37 19.21 0.01
N GLN A 416 3.88 19.89 -1.03
CA GLN A 416 5.02 19.39 -1.79
C GLN A 416 5.99 18.84 -0.75
N ALA A 417 6.46 17.60 -0.95
CA ALA A 417 7.55 17.08 -0.14
C ALA A 417 8.54 18.23 0.03
N ASN A 418 8.88 18.59 1.26
CA ASN A 418 9.79 19.70 1.49
C ASN A 418 11.16 19.19 1.02
N VAL A 419 11.47 19.41 -0.27
CA VAL A 419 12.67 18.90 -0.92
C VAL A 419 13.79 19.90 -0.66
N ALA A 420 14.77 19.49 0.16
CA ALA A 420 15.97 20.27 0.38
C ALA A 420 16.99 20.11 -0.76
N PHE A 421 16.96 18.97 -1.47
CA PHE A 421 17.88 18.67 -2.56
C PHE A 421 17.28 17.67 -3.54
N PHE A 422 17.51 17.88 -4.84
CA PHE A 422 17.23 16.91 -5.89
C PHE A 422 18.26 17.07 -7.02
N ASP A 423 18.80 15.94 -7.48
CA ASP A 423 19.70 15.86 -8.62
C ASP A 423 19.46 14.55 -9.38
N ASP A 424 19.06 14.67 -10.63
CA ASP A 424 18.80 13.59 -11.60
C ASP A 424 19.96 13.37 -12.58
N GLY A 425 21.12 14.00 -12.37
CA GLY A 425 22.29 13.88 -13.23
C GLY A 425 22.18 14.60 -14.58
N GLU A 426 20.97 14.93 -15.05
CA GLU A 426 20.71 15.46 -16.39
C GLU A 426 21.24 16.90 -16.59
N SER A 427 21.44 17.63 -15.49
CA SER A 427 22.00 18.99 -15.50
C SER A 427 23.53 19.02 -15.35
N GLY A 428 24.19 17.87 -15.41
CA GLY A 428 25.64 17.71 -15.22
C GLY A 428 26.06 17.76 -13.75
N GLY A 429 27.36 17.52 -13.49
CA GLY A 429 27.84 17.26 -12.13
C GLY A 429 28.09 18.46 -11.20
N ALA A 430 27.40 19.59 -11.38
CA ALA A 430 27.68 20.82 -10.64
C ALA A 430 27.41 20.72 -9.13
N ASN A 431 26.53 19.81 -8.71
CA ASN A 431 26.21 19.59 -7.29
C ASN A 431 27.15 18.58 -6.60
N TRP A 432 28.20 18.14 -7.28
CA TRP A 432 29.05 17.06 -6.81
C TRP A 432 30.54 17.39 -6.89
N VAL A 433 31.27 16.98 -5.85
CA VAL A 433 32.73 16.90 -5.80
C VAL A 433 33.10 15.42 -5.77
N TYR A 434 33.86 14.97 -6.74
CA TYR A 434 34.13 13.54 -6.93
C TYR A 434 35.62 13.25 -7.16
N ASP A 435 36.07 12.10 -6.64
CA ASP A 435 37.42 11.58 -6.83
C ASP A 435 37.61 11.01 -8.24
N SER A 436 38.87 10.92 -8.67
CA SER A 436 39.22 10.41 -9.99
C SER A 436 38.95 8.90 -10.12
N SER A 437 37.74 8.58 -10.56
CA SER A 437 37.26 7.32 -11.16
C SER A 437 35.75 7.50 -11.37
N TRP A 438 35.10 8.21 -10.43
CA TRP A 438 33.72 8.66 -10.55
C TRP A 438 33.53 9.55 -11.78
N SER A 439 32.47 9.29 -12.54
CA SER A 439 32.03 10.11 -13.66
C SER A 439 30.54 9.99 -13.84
N LEU A 440 29.94 11.06 -14.34
CA LEU A 440 28.61 11.00 -14.92
C LEU A 440 28.74 10.36 -16.32
N VAL A 441 27.93 9.35 -16.63
CA VAL A 441 27.94 8.60 -17.90
C VAL A 441 26.54 8.51 -18.48
N ASN A 442 26.45 8.35 -19.81
CA ASN A 442 25.19 8.04 -20.46
C ASN A 442 24.87 6.55 -20.25
N VAL A 443 23.64 6.23 -19.83
CA VAL A 443 23.23 4.85 -19.55
C VAL A 443 22.34 4.22 -20.63
N ASP A 444 22.09 4.91 -21.75
CA ASP A 444 21.32 4.44 -22.92
C ASP A 444 21.71 3.03 -23.43
N SER A 445 22.93 2.56 -23.14
CA SER A 445 23.42 1.23 -23.53
C SER A 445 22.98 0.07 -22.63
N PHE A 446 22.32 0.33 -21.50
CA PHE A 446 21.96 -0.69 -20.50
C PHE A 446 20.54 -1.25 -20.63
N ASN A 447 19.80 -0.90 -21.69
CA ASN A 447 18.51 -1.51 -22.04
C ASN A 447 17.49 -1.43 -20.89
N LEU A 448 17.23 -0.19 -20.42
CA LEU A 448 16.35 0.10 -19.29
C LEU A 448 14.93 0.36 -19.77
N ASN A 449 14.08 -0.66 -19.69
CA ASN A 449 12.64 -0.57 -19.99
C ASN A 449 11.77 -0.44 -18.73
N GLN A 450 12.27 0.08 -17.59
CA GLN A 450 11.46 0.12 -16.35
C GLN A 450 11.53 1.39 -15.50
N LEU A 451 12.39 2.37 -15.81
CA LEU A 451 12.44 3.64 -15.05
C LEU A 451 12.76 4.78 -16.03
N ASN A 452 11.71 5.43 -16.56
CA ASN A 452 11.83 6.54 -17.49
C ASN A 452 12.61 7.71 -16.86
N ASN A 453 13.49 8.35 -17.66
CA ASN A 453 14.33 9.53 -17.36
C ASN A 453 15.76 9.32 -16.83
N ILE A 454 16.31 8.10 -16.82
CA ILE A 454 17.76 7.93 -16.55
C ILE A 454 18.51 8.01 -17.89
N ASN A 455 18.87 9.20 -18.38
CA ASN A 455 19.81 9.29 -19.52
C ASN A 455 21.25 9.29 -19.02
N HIS A 456 21.46 9.81 -17.82
CA HIS A 456 22.75 9.87 -17.15
C HIS A 456 22.70 9.19 -15.79
N ALA A 457 23.81 8.60 -15.38
CA ALA A 457 24.01 8.15 -14.01
C ALA A 457 25.44 8.41 -13.57
N TRP A 458 25.64 8.61 -12.28
CA TRP A 458 26.98 8.58 -11.70
C TRP A 458 27.46 7.15 -11.57
N THR A 459 28.70 6.90 -11.96
CA THR A 459 29.34 5.62 -11.70
C THR A 459 30.78 5.81 -11.24
N ASP A 460 31.24 4.95 -10.32
CA ASP A 460 32.64 4.97 -9.86
C ASP A 460 33.63 4.41 -10.90
N SER A 461 33.11 3.73 -11.92
CA SER A 461 33.81 2.82 -12.82
C SER A 461 33.31 2.98 -14.27
N PRO A 462 33.40 4.19 -14.86
CA PRO A 462 32.83 4.52 -16.17
C PRO A 462 33.47 3.76 -17.34
N ILE A 463 34.61 3.11 -17.12
CA ILE A 463 35.36 2.36 -18.13
C ILE A 463 35.81 1.02 -17.51
N GLY A 464 34.91 0.04 -17.56
CA GLY A 464 35.15 -1.31 -17.01
C GLY A 464 35.23 -1.32 -15.49
N ASN A 465 35.63 -2.46 -14.92
CA ASN A 465 35.59 -2.71 -13.48
C ASN A 465 36.41 -1.72 -12.64
N TYR A 466 35.99 -1.51 -11.39
CA TYR A 466 36.72 -0.67 -10.43
C TYR A 466 38.14 -1.20 -10.14
N SER A 467 39.00 -0.38 -9.54
CA SER A 467 40.39 -0.78 -9.22
C SER A 467 40.51 -1.47 -7.86
N ASN A 468 41.51 -2.34 -7.69
CA ASN A 468 41.89 -2.85 -6.36
C ASN A 468 42.38 -1.70 -5.46
N ASN A 469 42.12 -1.81 -4.15
CA ASN A 469 42.47 -0.84 -3.11
C ASN A 469 41.87 0.55 -3.38
N SER A 470 40.71 0.60 -4.03
CA SER A 470 39.99 1.85 -4.26
C SER A 470 39.41 2.37 -2.95
N ASN A 471 39.51 3.68 -2.75
CA ASN A 471 38.81 4.39 -1.70
C ASN A 471 38.49 5.78 -2.26
N VAL A 472 37.40 5.85 -3.00
CA VAL A 472 37.05 6.97 -3.89
C VAL A 472 35.58 7.31 -3.71
N SER A 473 35.25 8.59 -3.81
CA SER A 473 33.94 9.07 -3.43
C SER A 473 33.33 10.09 -4.39
N LEU A 474 31.99 10.11 -4.38
CA LEU A 474 31.12 11.13 -4.94
C LEU A 474 30.45 11.85 -3.77
N THR A 475 30.75 13.12 -3.58
CA THR A 475 30.31 13.93 -2.42
C THR A 475 29.47 15.11 -2.88
N SER A 476 28.30 15.32 -2.29
CA SER A 476 27.45 16.46 -2.63
C SER A 476 28.07 17.78 -2.21
N ILE A 477 27.59 18.88 -2.78
CA ILE A 477 27.70 20.21 -2.15
C ILE A 477 26.97 20.22 -0.80
N SER A 478 27.15 21.31 -0.04
CA SER A 478 26.36 21.55 1.17
C SER A 478 24.88 21.73 0.84
N ILE A 479 24.03 20.99 1.54
CA ILE A 479 22.57 20.96 1.40
C ILE A 479 21.96 21.63 2.63
N ASP A 480 21.10 22.63 2.42
CA ASP A 480 20.35 23.27 3.49
C ASP A 480 19.07 22.46 3.79
N ALA A 481 19.15 21.59 4.81
CA ALA A 481 18.03 20.82 5.34
C ALA A 481 17.51 21.40 6.67
N SER A 482 17.74 22.69 6.94
CA SER A 482 17.35 23.34 8.20
C SER A 482 15.83 23.35 8.44
N THR A 483 15.06 23.28 7.37
CA THR A 483 13.60 23.25 7.39
C THR A 483 13.05 21.83 7.62
N LEU A 484 13.86 20.78 7.46
CA LEU A 484 13.43 19.39 7.52
C LEU A 484 13.48 18.87 8.96
N SER A 485 12.34 18.43 9.51
CA SER A 485 12.26 17.89 10.88
C SER A 485 12.43 16.37 10.97
N ASN A 486 12.13 15.65 9.88
CA ASN A 486 12.38 14.23 9.71
C ASN A 486 12.84 13.94 8.26
N PRO A 487 14.12 14.23 7.92
CA PRO A 487 14.59 14.09 6.55
C PRO A 487 14.80 12.62 6.14
N TYR A 488 14.61 12.35 4.86
CA TYR A 488 14.95 11.12 4.17
C TYR A 488 15.90 11.41 3.00
N LEU A 489 16.77 10.43 2.71
CA LEU A 489 17.52 10.33 1.47
C LEU A 489 16.89 9.25 0.60
N SER A 490 16.62 9.54 -0.67
CA SER A 490 16.33 8.53 -1.68
C SER A 490 17.26 8.64 -2.89
N PHE A 491 17.56 7.53 -3.54
CA PHE A 491 18.33 7.48 -4.77
C PHE A 491 18.06 6.17 -5.51
N LEU A 492 18.11 6.19 -6.83
CA LEU A 492 18.14 4.99 -7.65
C LEU A 492 19.55 4.42 -7.69
N THR A 493 19.68 3.10 -7.66
CA THR A 493 20.99 2.46 -7.71
C THR A 493 20.97 1.05 -8.31
N GLN A 494 22.11 0.64 -8.85
CA GLN A 494 22.49 -0.75 -9.15
C GLN A 494 23.99 -0.90 -8.86
N TYR A 495 24.45 -2.11 -8.52
CA TYR A 495 25.85 -2.34 -8.17
C TYR A 495 26.33 -3.78 -8.38
N ASP A 496 27.63 -3.93 -8.61
CA ASP A 496 28.34 -5.20 -8.60
C ASP A 496 29.68 -5.05 -7.87
N PHE A 497 29.78 -5.63 -6.68
CA PHE A 497 30.95 -5.64 -5.82
C PHE A 497 31.36 -7.07 -5.43
N GLU A 498 32.62 -7.28 -5.03
CA GLU A 498 33.03 -8.51 -4.37
C GLU A 498 32.25 -8.69 -3.04
N ALA A 499 31.37 -9.68 -2.99
CA ALA A 499 30.50 -9.92 -1.84
C ALA A 499 31.30 -10.08 -0.53
N GLY A 500 30.97 -9.24 0.46
CA GLY A 500 31.54 -9.26 1.80
C GLY A 500 32.98 -8.77 1.89
N ASN A 501 33.49 -8.12 0.85
CA ASN A 501 34.90 -7.76 0.71
C ASN A 501 35.08 -6.34 0.18
N ASP A 502 34.27 -5.96 -0.82
CA ASP A 502 34.21 -4.63 -1.40
C ASP A 502 32.85 -4.01 -1.12
N TYR A 503 32.82 -2.69 -0.93
CA TYR A 503 31.67 -2.01 -0.37
C TYR A 503 31.38 -0.66 -1.03
N GLY A 504 30.09 -0.40 -1.26
CA GLY A 504 29.55 0.95 -1.48
C GLY A 504 28.99 1.49 -0.15
N TYR A 505 29.54 2.58 0.35
CA TYR A 505 29.08 3.22 1.58
C TYR A 505 28.30 4.49 1.27
N VAL A 506 27.13 4.66 1.90
CA VAL A 506 26.42 5.94 1.97
C VAL A 506 26.75 6.57 3.31
N GLU A 507 27.30 7.77 3.27
CA GLU A 507 27.79 8.48 4.44
C GLU A 507 27.22 9.89 4.47
N VAL A 508 26.92 10.40 5.67
CA VAL A 508 26.32 11.72 5.87
C VAL A 508 27.17 12.53 6.85
N SER A 509 27.36 13.81 6.55
CA SER A 509 28.07 14.79 7.36
C SER A 509 27.14 15.96 7.72
N LYS A 510 27.43 16.58 8.87
CA LYS A 510 26.77 17.81 9.39
C LYS A 510 27.80 18.90 9.74
N ASP A 511 29.02 18.75 9.25
CA ASP A 511 30.17 19.57 9.61
C ASP A 511 31.09 19.77 8.40
N ASP A 512 30.48 19.99 7.24
CA ASP A 512 31.14 20.27 5.96
C ASP A 512 32.22 19.22 5.60
N GLY A 513 31.89 17.96 5.87
CA GLY A 513 32.74 16.81 5.54
C GLY A 513 33.89 16.56 6.52
N SER A 514 33.91 17.23 7.68
CA SER A 514 34.94 17.00 8.71
C SER A 514 34.78 15.63 9.39
N THR A 515 33.54 15.21 9.63
CA THR A 515 33.17 13.88 10.12
C THR A 515 32.04 13.29 9.29
N TRP A 516 32.03 11.96 9.21
CA TRP A 516 31.11 11.19 8.38
C TRP A 516 30.51 10.05 9.18
N VAL A 517 29.21 9.87 9.08
CA VAL A 517 28.45 8.76 9.67
C VAL A 517 27.97 7.87 8.54
N ASN A 518 28.28 6.57 8.60
CA ASN A 518 27.75 5.61 7.63
C ASN A 518 26.28 5.33 7.94
N VAL A 519 25.41 5.52 6.94
CA VAL A 519 23.95 5.35 7.05
C VAL A 519 23.42 4.18 6.22
N ALA A 520 24.17 3.73 5.20
CA ALA A 520 23.89 2.49 4.47
C ALA A 520 25.19 1.87 3.93
N THR A 521 25.17 0.55 3.73
CA THR A 521 26.30 -0.23 3.20
C THR A 521 25.79 -1.24 2.18
N PHE A 522 26.42 -1.26 1.01
CA PHE A 522 26.15 -2.18 -0.10
C PHE A 522 27.36 -3.07 -0.36
N THR A 523 27.13 -4.33 -0.73
CA THR A 523 28.16 -5.31 -1.13
C THR A 523 27.50 -6.43 -1.93
N GLY A 524 28.27 -7.21 -2.68
CA GLY A 524 27.73 -8.21 -3.59
C GLY A 524 27.14 -7.58 -4.84
N THR A 525 26.19 -8.28 -5.49
CA THR A 525 25.71 -7.90 -6.81
C THR A 525 24.19 -7.71 -6.79
N ASN A 526 23.73 -6.54 -7.25
CA ASN A 526 22.36 -6.24 -7.62
C ASN A 526 22.36 -5.37 -8.89
N MET A 527 22.14 -5.99 -10.05
CA MET A 527 22.20 -5.34 -11.36
C MET A 527 20.84 -4.82 -11.85
N ASP A 528 19.82 -4.91 -11.01
CA ASP A 528 18.51 -4.33 -11.31
C ASP A 528 18.46 -2.94 -10.65
N TRP A 529 18.13 -1.90 -11.43
CA TRP A 529 17.90 -0.57 -10.87
C TRP A 529 16.75 -0.62 -9.87
N HIS A 530 17.01 -0.14 -8.66
CA HIS A 530 16.03 -0.09 -7.58
C HIS A 530 16.16 1.24 -6.82
N LEU A 531 15.04 1.65 -6.21
CA LEU A 531 15.02 2.79 -5.31
C LEU A 531 15.51 2.36 -3.92
N GLU A 532 16.50 3.09 -3.42
CA GLU A 532 16.96 3.00 -2.04
C GLU A 532 16.49 4.21 -1.26
N GLN A 533 16.04 3.99 -0.02
CA GLN A 533 15.59 5.06 0.88
C GLN A 533 16.19 4.87 2.28
N VAL A 534 16.79 5.92 2.80
CA VAL A 534 17.49 5.93 4.09
C VAL A 534 16.95 7.04 4.97
N GLY A 535 16.49 6.70 6.17
CA GLY A 535 16.06 7.67 7.17
C GLY A 535 17.23 8.47 7.73
N LEU A 536 17.10 9.80 7.76
CA LEU A 536 18.13 10.72 8.21
C LEU A 536 17.71 11.51 9.46
N SER A 537 16.81 10.98 10.29
CA SER A 537 16.27 11.66 11.48
C SER A 537 17.35 12.27 12.40
N ASN A 538 18.50 11.61 12.54
CA ASN A 538 19.65 12.11 13.31
C ASN A 538 20.33 13.36 12.74
N PHE A 539 19.96 13.75 11.52
CA PHE A 539 20.46 14.90 10.77
C PHE A 539 19.36 15.94 10.51
N ALA A 540 18.21 15.84 11.18
CA ALA A 540 17.15 16.83 11.10
C ALA A 540 17.66 18.25 11.42
N ARG A 541 17.07 19.24 10.73
CA ARG A 541 17.33 20.68 10.93
C ARG A 541 18.80 21.07 10.77
N THR A 542 19.51 20.44 9.83
CA THR A 542 20.93 20.72 9.53
C THR A 542 21.03 21.63 8.31
N ASP A 543 21.67 22.79 8.43
CA ASP A 543 21.86 23.78 7.34
C ASP A 543 23.10 23.50 6.46
N ASN A 544 23.96 22.58 6.89
CA ASN A 544 25.20 22.19 6.22
C ASN A 544 25.33 20.66 6.03
N LEU A 545 24.24 20.02 5.62
CA LEU A 545 24.20 18.58 5.37
C LEU A 545 25.04 18.24 4.12
N GLN A 546 25.84 17.18 4.16
CA GLN A 546 26.44 16.61 2.95
C GLN A 546 26.24 15.10 2.91
N ILE A 547 26.03 14.58 1.71
CA ILE A 547 25.97 13.15 1.44
C ILE A 547 27.18 12.72 0.63
N ARG A 548 27.67 11.50 0.88
CA ARG A 548 28.78 10.90 0.17
C ARG A 548 28.51 9.45 -0.14
N PHE A 549 28.70 9.10 -1.40
CA PHE A 549 28.75 7.73 -1.88
C PHE A 549 30.22 7.34 -2.06
N ARG A 550 30.67 6.29 -1.37
CA ARG A 550 32.09 5.91 -1.32
C ARG A 550 32.28 4.44 -1.68
N LEU A 551 33.01 4.19 -2.77
CA LEU A 551 33.55 2.86 -3.07
C LEU A 551 34.75 2.59 -2.18
N PHE A 552 34.79 1.42 -1.57
CA PHE A 552 35.94 0.88 -0.87
C PHE A 552 36.21 -0.57 -1.30
N SER A 553 37.37 -0.83 -1.91
CA SER A 553 37.75 -2.17 -2.37
C SER A 553 39.07 -2.67 -1.76
N ASN A 554 39.23 -3.99 -1.73
CA ASN A 554 40.41 -4.68 -1.23
C ASN A 554 41.47 -4.90 -2.34
N GLY A 555 42.52 -5.68 -2.06
CA GLY A 555 43.63 -5.92 -2.98
C GLY A 555 43.40 -6.91 -4.13
N SER A 556 42.21 -7.50 -4.29
CA SER A 556 41.90 -8.55 -5.27
C SER A 556 40.41 -8.62 -5.61
N ILE A 557 40.09 -9.10 -6.81
CA ILE A 557 38.72 -9.21 -7.36
C ILE A 557 38.10 -7.82 -7.54
N VAL A 558 37.70 -7.55 -8.77
CA VAL A 558 37.08 -6.28 -9.14
C VAL A 558 35.91 -6.56 -10.05
N ASN A 559 34.84 -5.83 -9.86
CA ASN A 559 33.55 -6.00 -10.53
C ASN A 559 33.10 -4.67 -11.16
N ASP A 560 31.91 -4.65 -11.76
CA ASP A 560 31.46 -3.49 -12.55
C ASP A 560 31.36 -2.20 -11.73
N GLY A 561 31.08 -2.27 -10.42
CA GLY A 561 31.04 -1.11 -9.53
C GLY A 561 29.62 -0.63 -9.24
N TRP A 562 29.45 0.66 -9.06
CA TRP A 562 28.24 1.28 -8.52
C TRP A 562 27.68 2.30 -9.51
N TYR A 563 26.37 2.30 -9.67
CA TYR A 563 25.63 3.35 -10.39
C TYR A 563 24.62 4.00 -9.45
N ILE A 564 24.49 5.33 -9.55
CA ILE A 564 23.64 6.15 -8.70
C ILE A 564 22.96 7.22 -9.54
N ASP A 565 21.66 7.41 -9.32
CA ASP A 565 20.88 8.46 -9.95
C ASP A 565 19.70 8.91 -9.07
N ASN A 566 18.98 9.96 -9.49
CA ASN A 566 17.75 10.47 -8.86
C ASN A 566 17.89 10.70 -7.35
N VAL A 567 18.95 11.38 -6.94
CA VAL A 567 19.30 11.61 -5.54
C VAL A 567 18.44 12.74 -4.97
N LYS A 568 17.71 12.46 -3.89
CA LYS A 568 16.76 13.40 -3.28
C LYS A 568 16.91 13.44 -1.76
N ILE A 569 16.91 14.64 -1.18
CA ILE A 569 16.72 14.87 0.26
C ILE A 569 15.39 15.58 0.45
N PHE A 570 14.50 14.97 1.22
CA PHE A 570 13.16 15.48 1.40
C PHE A 570 12.58 15.15 2.78
N GLU A 571 11.59 15.91 3.18
CA GLU A 571 10.66 15.57 4.25
C GLU A 571 9.27 15.48 3.65
N VAL A 572 8.61 14.33 3.82
CA VAL A 572 7.16 14.30 3.64
C VAL A 572 6.57 14.93 4.90
N PRO A 573 5.71 15.94 4.80
CA PRO A 573 4.89 16.35 5.94
C PRO A 573 4.25 15.10 6.53
N LEU A 574 4.23 14.97 7.85
CA LEU A 574 3.44 13.94 8.52
C LEU A 574 1.96 14.19 8.17
N ASN A 575 1.51 13.71 7.02
CA ASN A 575 0.15 13.27 6.87
C ASN A 575 0.07 12.03 7.77
N LEU A 576 -0.93 12.02 8.65
CA LEU A 576 -1.23 10.94 9.61
C LEU A 576 -1.55 9.57 8.95
N SER A 577 -1.13 9.37 7.70
CA SER A 577 -1.38 8.19 6.89
C SER A 577 -0.09 7.47 6.47
N GLN A 578 1.10 8.00 6.78
CA GLN A 578 2.35 7.27 6.58
C GLN A 578 2.45 6.12 7.59
N HIS A 579 1.82 5.00 7.22
CA HIS A 579 2.22 3.69 7.71
C HIS A 579 3.72 3.57 7.44
N ILE A 580 4.52 3.53 8.51
CA ILE A 580 5.91 3.10 8.40
C ILE A 580 5.84 1.68 7.86
N TYR A 581 6.09 1.52 6.56
CA TYR A 581 6.36 0.23 5.94
C TYR A 581 7.57 -0.37 6.67
N LEU A 582 7.31 -1.25 7.64
CA LEU A 582 8.31 -2.21 8.06
C LEU A 582 8.35 -3.28 6.97
N PRO A 583 9.46 -3.43 6.23
CA PRO A 583 9.57 -4.49 5.23
C PRO A 583 9.52 -5.84 5.95
N MET A 584 8.37 -6.50 5.95
CA MET A 584 8.33 -7.96 6.04
C MET A 584 8.58 -8.53 4.64
N ILE A 585 9.85 -8.50 4.23
CA ILE A 585 10.31 -9.19 3.01
C ILE A 585 10.36 -10.68 3.30
N GLY A 586 9.49 -11.44 2.64
CA GLY A 586 9.59 -12.89 2.49
C GLY A 586 9.67 -13.26 1.01
N ASN A 587 10.88 -13.51 0.51
CA ASN A 587 11.10 -13.86 -0.90
C ASN A 587 10.44 -15.19 -1.32
N SER A 588 9.68 -15.09 -2.43
CA SER A 588 9.38 -16.07 -3.50
C SER A 588 8.71 -17.40 -3.08
N VAL A 589 7.56 -17.82 -3.63
CA VAL A 589 6.99 -17.66 -4.98
C VAL A 589 5.45 -17.57 -4.86
N GLY A 590 4.87 -16.51 -5.45
CA GLY A 590 3.43 -16.36 -5.69
C GLY A 590 2.63 -15.77 -4.53
N VAL A 591 1.99 -14.63 -4.81
CA VAL A 591 1.02 -13.85 -4.02
C VAL A 591 1.63 -12.75 -3.13
N THR A 592 1.40 -11.52 -3.57
CA THR A 592 1.66 -10.24 -2.90
C THR A 592 0.50 -9.86 -1.97
N ASN A 593 0.86 -9.27 -0.83
CA ASN A 593 0.08 -8.50 0.16
C ASN A 593 -1.01 -9.19 1.01
N ASN A 594 -0.95 -8.82 2.30
CA ASN A 594 -2.01 -8.79 3.30
C ASN A 594 -2.49 -10.12 3.94
N TRP A 595 -2.91 -9.97 5.20
CA TRP A 595 -3.39 -11.02 6.09
C TRP A 595 -4.33 -11.98 5.37
N THR A 596 -3.89 -13.22 5.18
CA THR A 596 -4.73 -14.27 4.61
C THR A 596 -5.70 -14.76 5.68
N ILE A 597 -6.93 -14.25 5.67
CA ILE A 597 -8.06 -15.10 6.08
C ILE A 597 -8.20 -16.14 4.96
N THR A 598 -7.66 -17.32 5.23
CA THR A 598 -7.84 -18.45 4.31
C THR A 598 -9.30 -18.86 4.36
N ARG A 599 -9.99 -18.78 3.23
CA ARG A 599 -11.25 -19.48 3.00
C ARG A 599 -11.02 -20.98 3.25
N ILE A 600 -11.50 -21.50 4.38
CA ILE A 600 -11.63 -22.95 4.57
C ILE A 600 -12.91 -23.37 3.86
N GLU A 601 -12.80 -23.69 2.57
CA GLU A 601 -13.78 -24.62 2.00
C GLU A 601 -13.58 -25.97 2.72
N ARG A 602 -14.59 -26.42 3.46
CA ARG A 602 -14.65 -27.82 3.90
C ARG A 602 -15.05 -28.67 2.70
N PRO A 603 -14.23 -29.64 2.25
CA PRO A 603 -14.77 -30.80 1.57
C PRO A 603 -15.60 -31.59 2.58
N ASN A 604 -16.76 -32.09 2.15
CA ASN A 604 -17.67 -32.90 2.94
C ASN A 604 -16.98 -34.01 3.77
N ASP A 605 -17.60 -34.31 4.92
CA ASP A 605 -17.46 -35.51 5.77
C ASP A 605 -16.33 -35.55 6.83
N TYR A 606 -16.66 -35.18 8.08
CA TYR A 606 -16.76 -36.11 9.23
C TYR A 606 -17.16 -35.32 10.50
N PHE A 607 -18.31 -35.62 11.07
CA PHE A 607 -18.70 -35.18 12.41
C PHE A 607 -18.04 -36.15 13.40
N ASP A 608 -17.09 -35.69 14.23
CA ASP A 608 -16.70 -36.44 15.43
C ASP A 608 -17.54 -35.93 16.62
N PRO A 609 -18.49 -36.73 17.16
CA PRO A 609 -19.33 -36.32 18.28
C PRO A 609 -18.60 -36.27 19.64
N LEU A 610 -17.28 -36.47 19.69
CA LEU A 610 -16.49 -36.58 20.93
C LEU A 610 -15.47 -35.45 21.15
N ASP A 611 -15.44 -34.41 20.32
CA ASP A 611 -14.57 -33.24 20.52
C ASP A 611 -15.09 -32.37 21.68
N THR A 612 -14.55 -32.56 22.89
CA THR A 612 -14.93 -31.85 24.11
C THR A 612 -14.13 -30.54 24.26
N GLY A 613 -14.47 -29.51 23.50
CA GLY A 613 -14.77 -28.18 24.04
C GLY A 613 -13.70 -27.30 24.71
N GLU A 614 -12.39 -27.48 24.50
CA GLU A 614 -11.39 -26.50 25.03
C GLU A 614 -10.29 -26.04 24.06
N GLU A 615 -10.20 -26.58 22.83
CA GLU A 615 -8.98 -26.42 22.01
C GLU A 615 -9.20 -25.88 20.59
N ARG A 616 -9.77 -24.69 20.47
CA ARG A 616 -9.54 -23.82 19.29
C ARG A 616 -9.32 -22.39 19.78
N LYS A 617 -8.07 -22.02 20.00
CA LYS A 617 -7.65 -20.63 20.22
C LYS A 617 -6.88 -20.16 18.99
#